data_AF-A0A7D9JIG1-F1
#
_entry.id   AF-A0A7D9JIG1-F1
#
_cell.length_a   1.000
_cell.length_b   1.000
_cell.length_c   1.000
_cell.angle_alpha   90.00
_cell.angle_beta   90.00
_cell.angle_gamma   90.00
#
_symmetry.space_group_name_H-M   'P 1'
#
loop_
_entity.id
_entity.type
_entity.pdbx_description
1 polymer ?
#
loop_
_entity_poly.entity_id
_entity_poly.type
_entity_poly.pdbx_seq_one_letter_code
_entity_poly.pdbx_strand_id
1 'polypeptide(L)' 'LGRLVNDAEEKMANCKIKKIQHGKPHLAIYAKKDITCDEELHYDYHYGVKDLPWRKTQ' A
#
# COMPACT_ATOMS: atom_id res chain seq x y z
N LEU A 1 -8.69 7.15 6.37
CA LEU A 1 -8.83 5.67 6.35
C LEU A 1 -7.58 4.95 5.87
N GLY A 2 -6.78 5.52 4.94
CA GLY A 2 -5.58 4.85 4.42
C GLY A 2 -4.56 4.32 5.45
N ARG A 3 -4.52 4.86 6.68
CA ARG A 3 -3.67 4.36 7.78
C ARG A 3 -3.99 2.92 8.24
N LEU A 4 -5.15 2.39 7.87
CA LEU A 4 -5.61 1.06 8.27
C LEU A 4 -5.24 -0.03 7.25
N VAL A 5 -4.70 0.37 6.09
CA VAL A 5 -4.34 -0.57 5.03
C VAL A 5 -2.97 -1.13 5.34
N ASN A 6 -2.90 -2.42 5.64
CA ASN A 6 -1.71 -3.04 6.20
C ASN A 6 -0.57 -3.19 5.19
N ASP A 7 0.61 -3.41 5.73
CA ASP A 7 1.82 -3.65 4.96
C ASP A 7 1.80 -5.05 4.31
N ALA A 8 2.32 -5.17 3.09
CA ALA A 8 2.63 -6.44 2.45
C ALA A 8 3.80 -6.29 1.46
N GLU A 9 4.58 -7.34 1.25
CA GLU A 9 5.57 -7.36 0.16
C GLU A 9 4.91 -7.04 -1.19
N GLU A 10 5.61 -6.29 -2.06
CA GLU A 10 5.12 -5.86 -3.37
C GLU A 10 4.47 -6.99 -4.19
N LYS A 11 4.98 -8.23 -4.06
CA LYS A 11 4.44 -9.40 -4.76
C LYS A 11 3.07 -9.87 -4.22
N MET A 12 2.78 -9.62 -2.95
CA MET A 12 1.55 -10.00 -2.24
C MET A 12 0.52 -8.86 -2.18
N ALA A 13 0.99 -7.61 -2.23
CA ALA A 13 0.16 -6.42 -2.17
C ALA A 13 -0.89 -6.39 -3.30
N ASN A 14 -2.17 -6.23 -2.92
CA ASN A 14 -3.29 -6.05 -3.84
C ASN A 14 -3.58 -4.56 -4.13
N CYS A 15 -2.95 -3.65 -3.40
CA CYS A 15 -3.01 -2.21 -3.58
C CYS A 15 -1.61 -1.59 -3.79
N LYS A 16 -1.58 -0.38 -4.33
CA LYS A 16 -0.38 0.47 -4.42
C LYS A 16 -0.69 1.93 -4.12
N ILE A 17 0.30 2.65 -3.60
CA ILE A 17 0.22 4.09 -3.39
C ILE A 17 0.66 4.83 -4.65
N LYS A 18 -0.08 5.86 -5.03
CA LYS A 18 0.33 6.83 -6.05
C LYS A 18 0.23 8.25 -5.50
N LYS A 19 1.19 9.09 -5.90
CA LYS A 19 1.08 10.54 -5.76
C LYS A 19 0.21 11.07 -6.89
N ILE A 20 -0.81 11.84 -6.55
CA ILE A 20 -1.68 12.53 -7.51
C ILE A 20 -1.71 14.03 -7.21
N GLN A 21 -1.95 14.84 -8.24
CA GLN A 21 -1.98 16.31 -8.16
C GLN A 21 -3.40 16.79 -8.48
N HIS A 22 -4.15 17.17 -7.45
CA HIS A 22 -5.50 17.73 -7.59
C HIS A 22 -5.51 19.14 -6.98
N GLY A 23 -4.68 20.03 -7.53
CA GLY A 23 -4.37 21.35 -6.99
C GLY A 23 -3.34 21.33 -5.85
N LYS A 24 -3.31 20.24 -5.06
CA LYS A 24 -2.25 19.94 -4.07
C LYS A 24 -1.84 18.47 -4.15
N PRO A 25 -0.64 18.10 -3.68
CA PRO A 25 -0.19 16.71 -3.70
C PRO A 25 -1.00 15.86 -2.70
N HIS A 26 -1.48 14.72 -3.17
CA HIS A 26 -2.17 13.71 -2.37
C HIS A 26 -1.55 12.33 -2.57
N LEU A 27 -1.63 11.50 -1.53
CA LEU A 27 -1.41 10.06 -1.64
C LEU A 27 -2.77 9.37 -1.78
N ALA A 28 -2.89 8.54 -2.82
CA ALA A 28 -4.07 7.75 -3.09
C ALA A 28 -3.71 6.27 -3.23
N ILE A 29 -4.61 5.41 -2.75
CA ILE A 29 -4.49 3.95 -2.83
C ILE A 29 -5.25 3.50 -4.07
N TYR A 30 -4.58 2.71 -4.91
CA TYR A 30 -5.15 2.13 -6.13
C TYR A 30 -5.04 0.61 -6.07
N ALA A 31 -6.09 -0.08 -6.51
CA ALA A 31 -6.05 -1.53 -6.71
C ALA A 31 -5.04 -1.91 -7.80
N LYS A 32 -4.33 -3.03 -7.60
CA LYS A 32 -3.41 -3.65 -8.57
C LYS A 32 -4.09 -4.75 -9.40
N LYS A 33 -5.18 -5.29 -8.89
CA LYS A 33 -6.02 -6.35 -9.44
C LYS A 33 -7.45 -6.12 -8.97
N ASP A 34 -8.40 -6.88 -9.51
CA ASP A 34 -9.75 -6.91 -8.96
C ASP A 34 -9.71 -7.41 -7.51
N ILE A 35 -10.46 -6.73 -6.65
CA ILE A 35 -10.53 -7.01 -5.20
C ILE A 35 -11.95 -7.45 -4.90
N THR A 36 -12.07 -8.61 -4.28
CA THR A 36 -13.37 -9.18 -3.93
C THR A 36 -13.93 -8.56 -2.64
N CYS A 37 -15.23 -8.73 -2.38
CA CYS A 37 -15.80 -8.28 -1.11
C CYS A 37 -15.08 -8.98 0.06
N ASP A 38 -14.85 -8.23 1.13
CA ASP A 38 -14.15 -8.67 2.34
C ASP A 38 -12.67 -9.08 2.16
N GLU A 39 -12.09 -8.91 0.96
CA GLU A 39 -10.64 -9.05 0.77
C GLU A 39 -9.92 -7.86 1.44
N GLU A 40 -9.03 -8.18 2.38
CA GLU A 40 -8.24 -7.16 3.07
C GLU A 40 -7.32 -6.42 2.10
N LEU A 41 -7.26 -5.10 2.26
CA LEU A 41 -6.39 -4.26 1.45
C LEU A 41 -4.99 -4.22 2.06
N HIS A 42 -3.97 -4.45 1.23
CA HIS A 42 -2.57 -4.31 1.62
C HIS A 42 -1.74 -3.63 0.53
N TYR A 43 -0.77 -2.81 0.93
CA TYR A 43 0.20 -2.20 0.01
C TYR A 43 1.63 -2.30 0.56
N ASP A 44 2.63 -2.17 -0.31
CA ASP A 44 4.03 -2.17 0.12
C ASP A 44 4.45 -0.83 0.72
N TYR A 45 4.81 -0.83 2.02
CA TYR A 45 5.26 0.37 2.73
C TYR A 45 6.66 0.83 2.32
N HIS A 46 7.39 0.12 1.45
CA HIS A 46 8.70 0.51 0.92
C HIS A 46 8.70 1.78 0.04
N TYR A 47 7.62 2.55 0.06
CA TYR A 47 7.51 3.84 -0.60
C TYR A 47 8.43 4.89 0.05
N GLY A 48 9.72 4.84 -0.28
CA GLY A 48 10.76 5.76 0.18
C GLY A 48 11.49 5.34 1.45
N VAL A 49 11.17 4.19 2.04
CA VAL A 49 11.84 3.64 3.22
C VAL A 49 12.28 2.22 2.90
N LYS A 50 13.59 1.96 2.93
CA LYS A 50 14.16 0.60 2.85
C LYS A 50 14.25 -0.01 4.26
N ASP A 51 14.31 -1.34 4.35
CA ASP A 51 14.63 -2.08 5.57
C ASP A 51 13.62 -1.90 6.73
N LEU A 52 12.33 -2.05 6.42
CA LEU A 52 11.23 -1.97 7.38
C LEU A 52 11.48 -2.92 8.59
N PRO A 53 11.60 -2.40 9.84
CA PRO A 53 12.03 -3.20 10.98
C PRO A 53 11.15 -4.42 11.27
N TRP A 54 9.84 -4.32 11.06
CA TRP A 54 8.89 -5.42 11.30
C TRP A 54 8.96 -6.54 10.25
N ARG A 55 9.62 -6.31 9.11
CA ARG A 55 9.87 -7.36 8.10
C ARG A 55 11.16 -8.15 8.34
N LYS A 56 11.98 -7.76 9.31
CA LYS A 56 13.28 -8.41 9.59
C LYS A 56 13.15 -9.77 10.29
N THR A 57 11.95 -10.16 10.70
CA THR A 57 11.68 -11.36 11.51
C THR A 57 10.65 -12.30 10.87
N GLN A 58 10.45 -12.25 9.56
CA GLN A 58 9.63 -13.23 8.83
C GLN A 58 10.47 -14.33 8.20
#